data_AF-A0A7Y4VLS9-F1
#
_entry.id   AF-A0A7Y4VLS9-F1
#
_cell.length_a   1.000
_cell.length_b   1.000
_cell.length_c   1.000
_cell.angle_alpha   90.00
_cell.angle_beta   90.00
_cell.angle_gamma   90.00
#
_symmetry.space_group_name_H-M   'P 1'
#
loop_
_entity.id
_entity.type
_entity.pdbx_description
1 polymer ?
#
loop_
_entity_poly.entity_id
_entity_poly.type
_entity_poly.pdbx_seq_one_letter_code
_entity_poly.pdbx_strand_id
1 'polypeptide(L)'
;ITDDDHRDEMVAHVYDTTYEVVNKGKDTLVVIDDSIVRGTTLEKSILKMLDRLGPKKIVVVSSAPQIRFPDCYGIDMSKMGDFVAFRAVIKLLKEQGKDYLLGEVYEQCQQARLQERPVNYVKRLYEEFTPEEISAKIGDIVRPEGMKAELEVVYQTVENLHKAIPNHSGDWYFTGNFPTPGGMKANKSYLNYMDGKLVRAY
;
A
#
# COMPACT_ATOMS: atom_id res chain seq x y z
N ILE A 1 -3.60 -3.91 -25.61
CA ILE A 1 -4.50 -3.22 -24.65
C ILE A 1 -5.59 -4.23 -24.26
N THR A 2 -5.17 -5.37 -23.72
CA THR A 2 -6.00 -6.57 -23.49
C THR A 2 -5.24 -7.42 -22.49
N ASP A 3 -5.37 -7.15 -21.19
CA ASP A 3 -4.89 -8.07 -20.14
C ASP A 3 -5.43 -7.78 -18.72
N ASP A 4 -5.89 -6.55 -18.43
CA ASP A 4 -6.35 -6.21 -17.07
C ASP A 4 -7.78 -6.71 -16.78
N ASP A 5 -8.73 -6.61 -17.73
CA ASP A 5 -10.11 -7.05 -17.50
C ASP A 5 -10.27 -8.58 -17.39
N HIS A 6 -9.44 -9.36 -18.11
CA HIS A 6 -9.46 -10.82 -18.02
C HIS A 6 -8.86 -11.34 -16.70
N ARG A 7 -7.98 -10.58 -16.05
CA ARG A 7 -7.44 -10.95 -14.73
C ARG A 7 -8.50 -10.84 -13.64
N ASP A 8 -9.36 -9.83 -13.69
CA ASP A 8 -10.38 -9.60 -12.67
C ASP A 8 -11.40 -10.76 -12.63
N GLU A 9 -11.76 -11.33 -13.77
CA GLU A 9 -12.58 -12.55 -13.86
C GLU A 9 -11.86 -13.80 -13.34
N MET A 10 -10.57 -13.98 -13.68
CA MET A 10 -9.80 -15.14 -13.21
C MET A 10 -9.67 -15.19 -11.69
N VAL A 11 -9.45 -14.05 -11.02
CA VAL A 11 -9.27 -14.02 -9.55
C VAL A 11 -10.53 -14.46 -8.82
N ALA A 12 -11.72 -14.16 -9.35
CA ALA A 12 -12.98 -14.62 -8.77
C ALA A 12 -13.15 -16.14 -8.81
N HIS A 13 -12.44 -16.85 -9.71
CA HIS A 13 -12.43 -18.30 -9.81
C HIS A 13 -11.36 -18.99 -8.95
N VAL A 14 -10.39 -18.23 -8.42
CA VAL A 14 -9.34 -18.78 -7.54
C VAL A 14 -9.85 -18.97 -6.11
N TYR A 15 -10.81 -18.16 -5.70
CA TYR A 15 -11.34 -18.15 -4.33
C TYR A 15 -12.77 -18.71 -4.30
N ASP A 16 -13.01 -19.61 -3.35
CA ASP A 16 -14.34 -20.13 -3.04
C ASP A 16 -14.63 -19.94 -1.55
N THR A 17 -15.91 -19.77 -1.22
CA THR A 17 -16.36 -19.56 0.16
C THR A 17 -17.40 -20.58 0.53
N THR A 18 -17.26 -21.17 1.72
CA THR A 18 -18.27 -22.08 2.23
C THR A 18 -19.50 -21.30 2.68
N TYR A 19 -20.65 -21.58 2.07
CA TYR A 19 -21.91 -20.95 2.41
C TYR A 19 -22.43 -21.41 3.79
N GLU A 20 -23.30 -20.61 4.40
CA GLU A 20 -23.99 -20.89 5.68
C GLU A 20 -23.11 -20.95 6.95
N VAL A 21 -21.81 -20.69 6.83
CA VAL A 21 -20.92 -20.61 8.01
C VAL A 21 -21.02 -19.26 8.73
N VAL A 22 -21.44 -18.20 8.03
CA VAL A 22 -21.48 -16.82 8.55
C VAL A 22 -22.89 -16.42 8.96
N ASN A 23 -23.05 -15.99 10.22
CA ASN A 23 -24.29 -15.42 10.72
C ASN A 23 -24.43 -13.97 10.25
N LYS A 24 -25.37 -13.76 9.32
CA LYS A 24 -25.62 -12.46 8.68
C LYS A 24 -25.87 -11.36 9.71
N GLY A 25 -25.16 -10.23 9.55
CA GLY A 25 -25.28 -9.04 10.40
C GLY A 25 -24.76 -9.20 11.83
N LYS A 26 -24.19 -10.36 12.19
CA LYS A 26 -23.67 -10.64 13.54
C LYS A 26 -22.17 -10.85 13.53
N ASP A 27 -21.70 -11.72 12.65
CA ASP A 27 -20.32 -12.18 12.70
C ASP A 27 -19.35 -11.14 12.13
N THR A 28 -18.14 -11.14 12.69
CA THR A 28 -17.01 -10.36 12.17
C THR A 28 -16.03 -11.33 11.51
N LEU A 29 -15.71 -11.09 10.24
CA LEU A 29 -14.72 -11.87 9.53
C LEU A 29 -13.35 -11.23 9.69
N VAL A 30 -12.35 -12.03 10.07
CA VAL A 30 -10.95 -11.60 10.10
C VAL A 30 -10.24 -12.34 8.97
N VAL A 31 -9.74 -11.58 8.00
CA VAL A 31 -9.02 -12.08 6.84
C VAL A 31 -7.55 -11.75 7.04
N ILE A 32 -6.69 -12.76 7.01
CA ILE A 32 -5.24 -12.56 7.13
C ILE A 32 -4.63 -12.80 5.75
N ASP A 33 -3.90 -11.81 5.26
CA ASP A 33 -3.17 -11.89 4.00
C ASP A 33 -1.67 -11.62 4.23
N ASP A 34 -0.82 -12.06 3.31
CA ASP A 34 0.62 -11.88 3.45
C ASP A 34 1.00 -10.39 3.45
N SER A 35 0.45 -9.64 2.49
CA SER A 35 0.80 -8.26 2.21
C SER A 35 -0.25 -7.56 1.34
N ILE A 36 -0.34 -6.24 1.44
CA ILE A 36 -1.19 -5.43 0.56
C ILE A 36 -0.31 -4.44 -0.21
N VAL A 37 -0.06 -4.73 -1.49
CA VAL A 37 0.77 -3.89 -2.37
C VAL A 37 -0.08 -2.84 -3.09
N ARG A 38 -0.90 -3.29 -4.05
CA ARG A 38 -1.73 -2.43 -4.92
C ARG A 38 -3.14 -2.18 -4.39
N GLY A 39 -3.62 -3.08 -3.54
CA GLY A 39 -4.99 -3.08 -3.01
C GLY A 39 -6.07 -3.56 -3.98
N THR A 40 -5.77 -3.69 -5.29
CA THR A 40 -6.75 -4.05 -6.33
C THR A 40 -7.38 -5.43 -6.12
N THR A 41 -6.61 -6.43 -5.68
CA THR A 41 -7.14 -7.78 -5.39
C THR A 41 -8.19 -7.76 -4.27
N LEU A 42 -7.94 -6.97 -3.22
CA LEU A 42 -8.90 -6.78 -2.13
C LEU A 42 -10.14 -6.05 -2.63
N GLU A 43 -9.95 -4.92 -3.32
CA GLU A 43 -11.00 -4.05 -3.83
C GLU A 43 -11.93 -4.75 -4.83
N LYS A 44 -11.35 -5.47 -5.79
CA LYS A 44 -12.10 -6.00 -6.92
C LYS A 44 -12.69 -7.38 -6.66
N SER A 45 -12.06 -8.20 -5.82
CA SER A 45 -12.39 -9.62 -5.70
C SER A 45 -12.75 -10.02 -4.28
N ILE A 46 -11.79 -9.95 -3.34
CA ILE A 46 -11.93 -10.57 -2.02
C ILE A 46 -13.03 -9.89 -1.19
N LEU A 47 -13.02 -8.56 -1.09
CA LEU A 47 -14.00 -7.85 -0.26
C LEU A 47 -15.42 -7.97 -0.80
N LYS A 48 -15.60 -7.93 -2.13
CA LYS A 48 -16.91 -8.14 -2.76
C LYS A 48 -17.45 -9.55 -2.50
N MET A 49 -16.57 -10.56 -2.55
CA MET A 49 -16.94 -11.95 -2.27
C MET A 49 -17.38 -12.13 -0.82
N LEU A 50 -16.59 -11.62 0.12
CA LEU A 50 -16.87 -11.75 1.55
C LEU A 50 -18.09 -10.93 1.99
N ASP A 51 -18.32 -9.74 1.42
CA ASP A 51 -19.51 -8.92 1.72
C ASP A 51 -20.82 -9.63 1.33
N ARG A 52 -20.81 -10.49 0.29
CA ARG A 52 -21.97 -11.31 -0.11
C ARG A 52 -22.40 -12.30 0.97
N LEU A 53 -21.49 -12.71 1.86
CA LEU A 53 -21.82 -13.55 3.02
C LEU A 53 -22.62 -12.77 4.08
N GLY A 54 -22.67 -11.44 3.98
CA GLY A 54 -23.39 -10.54 4.85
C GLY A 54 -22.85 -10.41 6.28
N PRO A 55 -21.52 -10.40 6.52
CA PRO A 55 -20.99 -10.19 7.86
C PRO A 55 -21.34 -8.80 8.39
N LYS A 56 -21.25 -8.60 9.71
CA LYS A 56 -21.34 -7.27 10.32
C LYS A 56 -20.14 -6.41 9.92
N LYS A 57 -18.94 -7.01 10.03
CA LYS A 57 -17.66 -6.34 9.83
C LYS A 57 -16.66 -7.30 9.19
N ILE A 58 -15.78 -6.73 8.37
CA ILE A 58 -14.61 -7.40 7.80
C ILE A 58 -13.36 -6.67 8.27
N VAL A 59 -12.44 -7.39 8.89
CA VAL A 59 -11.12 -6.90 9.28
C VAL A 59 -10.10 -7.59 8.40
N VAL A 60 -9.42 -6.84 7.56
CA VAL A 60 -8.29 -7.34 6.75
C VAL A 60 -7.00 -7.07 7.52
N VAL A 61 -6.20 -8.10 7.74
CA VAL A 61 -4.94 -8.04 8.48
C VAL A 61 -3.81 -8.41 7.54
N SER A 62 -2.95 -7.44 7.22
CA SER A 62 -1.70 -7.67 6.51
C SER A 62 -0.62 -8.15 7.49
N SER A 63 -0.04 -9.32 7.23
CA SER A 63 1.07 -9.84 8.04
C SER A 63 2.37 -9.05 7.84
N ALA A 64 2.49 -8.33 6.73
CA ALA A 64 3.57 -7.36 6.48
C ALA A 64 3.15 -5.93 6.88
N PRO A 65 4.11 -5.05 7.25
CA PRO A 65 3.89 -3.62 7.29
C PRO A 65 3.47 -3.03 5.95
N GLN A 66 2.98 -1.79 5.99
CA GLN A 66 2.61 -1.04 4.80
C GLN A 66 3.80 -0.95 3.84
N ILE A 67 3.65 -1.43 2.61
CA ILE A 67 4.67 -1.32 1.57
C ILE A 67 4.61 0.11 1.02
N ARG A 68 5.61 0.91 1.39
CA ARG A 68 5.64 2.36 1.16
C ARG A 68 6.60 2.77 0.04
N PHE A 69 7.67 2.01 -0.20
CA PHE A 69 8.70 2.39 -1.16
C PHE A 69 9.00 1.26 -2.14
N PRO A 70 9.41 1.59 -3.37
CA PRO A 70 9.79 0.59 -4.36
C PRO A 70 11.05 -0.17 -3.92
N ASP A 71 11.09 -1.46 -4.25
CA ASP A 71 12.29 -2.26 -4.04
C ASP A 71 13.35 -1.96 -5.12
N CYS A 72 14.61 -1.96 -4.71
CA CYS A 72 15.76 -1.72 -5.59
C CYS A 72 16.72 -2.91 -5.70
N TYR A 73 16.41 -4.05 -5.05
CA TYR A 73 17.31 -5.20 -4.88
C TYR A 73 16.84 -6.47 -5.57
N GLY A 74 15.76 -6.43 -6.34
CA GLY A 74 15.39 -7.50 -7.27
C GLY A 74 13.91 -7.86 -7.30
N ILE A 75 13.09 -7.25 -6.46
CA ILE A 75 11.64 -7.49 -6.44
C ILE A 75 10.95 -6.51 -7.41
N ASP A 76 10.01 -7.00 -8.23
CA ASP A 76 9.31 -6.17 -9.23
C ASP A 76 8.24 -5.26 -8.59
N MET A 77 8.71 -4.25 -7.86
CA MET A 77 7.91 -3.21 -7.21
C MET A 77 8.50 -1.84 -7.53
N SER A 78 8.28 -1.34 -8.74
CA SER A 78 9.06 -0.20 -9.28
C SER A 78 8.32 1.13 -9.42
N LYS A 79 6.98 1.12 -9.41
CA LYS A 79 6.14 2.29 -9.66
C LYS A 79 5.50 2.77 -8.37
N MET A 80 5.88 3.97 -7.92
CA MET A 80 5.37 4.54 -6.67
C MET A 80 3.83 4.66 -6.66
N GLY A 81 3.24 5.09 -7.78
CA GLY A 81 1.79 5.27 -7.92
C GLY A 81 0.97 3.98 -7.79
N ASP A 82 1.60 2.81 -7.91
CA ASP A 82 0.92 1.52 -7.79
C ASP A 82 0.70 1.12 -6.32
N PHE A 83 1.44 1.68 -5.36
CA PHE A 83 1.32 1.31 -3.96
C PHE A 83 0.08 1.95 -3.33
N VAL A 84 -0.76 1.14 -2.70
CA VAL A 84 -1.98 1.64 -2.04
C VAL A 84 -1.64 2.59 -0.89
N ALA A 85 -0.54 2.33 -0.16
CA ALA A 85 -0.08 3.20 0.91
C ALA A 85 0.38 4.57 0.39
N PHE A 86 1.03 4.62 -0.77
CA PHE A 86 1.38 5.90 -1.41
C PHE A 86 0.12 6.64 -1.88
N ARG A 87 -0.81 5.95 -2.55
CA ARG A 87 -2.10 6.54 -2.95
C ARG A 87 -2.87 7.11 -1.75
N ALA A 88 -2.85 6.43 -0.61
CA ALA A 88 -3.44 6.90 0.64
C ALA A 88 -2.81 8.20 1.12
N VAL A 89 -1.48 8.27 1.22
CA VAL A 89 -0.75 9.49 1.62
C VAL A 89 -1.05 10.65 0.68
N ILE A 90 -1.04 10.43 -0.64
CA ILE A 90 -1.37 11.49 -1.61
C ILE A 90 -2.79 12.02 -1.42
N LYS A 91 -3.78 11.15 -1.15
CA LYS A 91 -5.15 11.59 -0.85
C LYS A 91 -5.23 12.36 0.47
N LEU A 92 -4.57 11.89 1.53
CA LEU A 92 -4.56 12.57 2.83
C LEU A 92 -3.94 13.96 2.74
N LEU A 93 -2.83 14.12 2.03
CA LEU A 93 -2.20 15.43 1.81
C LEU A 93 -3.16 16.41 1.13
N LYS A 94 -3.86 15.95 0.09
CA LYS A 94 -4.88 16.74 -0.63
C LYS A 94 -6.02 17.16 0.29
N GLU A 95 -6.57 16.20 1.02
CA GLU A 95 -7.72 16.42 1.91
C GLU A 95 -7.39 17.37 3.08
N GLN A 96 -6.12 17.40 3.52
CA GLN A 96 -5.65 18.30 4.57
C GLN A 96 -5.04 19.61 4.04
N GLY A 97 -5.10 19.87 2.72
CA GLY A 97 -4.55 21.09 2.12
C GLY A 97 -3.02 21.19 2.17
N LYS A 98 -2.31 20.06 2.32
CA LYS A 98 -0.84 19.95 2.38
C LYS A 98 -0.20 19.64 1.04
N ASP A 99 -0.89 19.95 -0.07
CA ASP A 99 -0.43 19.64 -1.43
C ASP A 99 0.91 20.27 -1.82
N TYR A 100 1.24 21.41 -1.20
CA TYR A 100 2.53 22.09 -1.39
C TYR A 100 3.73 21.17 -1.09
N LEU A 101 3.57 20.22 -0.15
CA LEU A 101 4.62 19.30 0.24
C LEU A 101 5.03 18.38 -0.91
N LEU A 102 4.13 18.09 -1.85
CA LEU A 102 4.46 17.32 -3.05
C LEU A 102 5.47 18.07 -3.93
N GLY A 103 5.29 19.38 -4.09
CA GLY A 103 6.24 20.23 -4.81
C GLY A 103 7.60 20.32 -4.10
N GLU A 104 7.58 20.55 -2.79
CA GLU A 104 8.83 20.61 -2.00
C GLU A 104 9.63 19.31 -2.07
N VAL A 105 8.98 18.17 -1.85
CA VAL A 105 9.64 16.87 -1.89
C VAL A 105 10.14 16.57 -3.31
N TYR A 106 9.44 17.01 -4.34
CA TYR A 106 9.89 16.89 -5.74
C TYR A 106 11.20 17.64 -5.96
N GLU A 107 11.26 18.91 -5.56
CA GLU A 107 12.47 19.73 -5.66
C GLU A 107 13.64 19.12 -4.87
N GLN A 108 13.38 18.66 -3.64
CA GLN A 108 14.39 17.98 -2.83
C GLN A 108 14.88 16.68 -3.46
N CYS A 109 13.98 15.88 -4.05
CA CYS A 109 14.36 14.68 -4.79
C CYS A 109 15.23 15.00 -6.01
N GLN A 110 15.01 16.13 -6.68
CA GLN A 110 15.88 16.57 -7.77
C GLN A 110 17.27 16.96 -7.26
N GLN A 111 17.34 17.76 -6.19
CA GLN A 111 18.61 18.18 -5.60
C GLN A 111 19.41 17.00 -5.02
N ALA A 112 18.73 16.00 -4.46
CA ALA A 112 19.34 14.79 -3.94
C ALA A 112 20.25 14.09 -4.98
N ARG A 113 19.90 14.17 -6.27
CA ARG A 113 20.67 13.52 -7.36
C ARG A 113 22.08 14.08 -7.51
N LEU A 114 22.33 15.29 -7.01
CA LEU A 114 23.63 15.96 -7.09
C LEU A 114 24.47 15.74 -5.83
N GLN A 115 23.92 15.10 -4.79
CA GLN A 115 24.59 14.85 -3.53
C GLN A 115 25.44 13.56 -3.61
N GLU A 116 26.59 13.56 -2.93
CA GLU A 116 27.43 12.36 -2.81
C GLU A 116 26.75 11.25 -1.99
N ARG A 117 25.94 11.63 -1.00
CA ARG A 117 25.16 10.73 -0.14
C ARG A 117 23.69 11.14 -0.14
N PRO A 118 22.96 10.78 -1.19
CA PRO A 118 21.57 11.19 -1.34
C PRO A 118 20.66 10.60 -0.26
N VAL A 119 19.70 11.39 0.19
CA VAL A 119 18.68 11.02 1.20
C VAL A 119 17.35 10.72 0.50
N ASN A 120 16.60 9.75 1.01
CA ASN A 120 15.24 9.46 0.55
C ASN A 120 14.25 10.51 1.11
N TYR A 121 13.95 11.53 0.31
CA TYR A 121 13.05 12.61 0.72
C TYR A 121 11.57 12.23 0.65
N VAL A 122 11.22 11.14 -0.04
CA VAL A 122 9.84 10.65 -0.12
C VAL A 122 9.30 10.26 1.26
N LYS A 123 10.17 9.90 2.21
CA LYS A 123 9.81 9.65 3.61
C LYS A 123 9.03 10.80 4.25
N ARG A 124 9.36 12.05 3.91
CA ARG A 124 8.68 13.24 4.44
C ARG A 124 7.18 13.22 4.21
N LEU A 125 6.72 12.63 3.09
CA LEU A 125 5.29 12.52 2.80
C LEU A 125 4.57 11.59 3.77
N TYR A 126 5.24 10.51 4.20
CA TYR A 126 4.71 9.53 5.15
C TYR A 126 4.79 10.01 6.60
N GLU A 127 5.80 10.82 6.94
CA GLU A 127 6.01 11.37 8.28
C GLU A 127 4.91 12.35 8.73
N GLU A 128 4.10 12.84 7.79
CA GLU A 128 2.92 13.69 8.08
C GLU A 128 1.75 12.94 8.71
N PHE A 129 1.76 11.61 8.72
CA PHE A 129 0.64 10.78 9.15
C PHE A 129 1.08 9.61 10.02
N THR A 130 0.22 9.23 10.96
CA THR A 130 0.36 7.99 11.70
C THR A 130 0.12 6.77 10.80
N PRO A 131 0.72 5.61 11.11
CA PRO A 131 0.40 4.36 10.42
C PRO A 131 -1.10 4.06 10.39
N GLU A 132 -1.82 4.38 11.46
CA GLU A 132 -3.26 4.15 11.61
C GLU A 132 -4.08 5.02 10.66
N GLU A 133 -3.73 6.31 10.49
CA GLU A 133 -4.38 7.20 9.52
C GLU A 133 -4.20 6.70 8.09
N ILE A 134 -2.97 6.26 7.74
CA ILE A 134 -2.68 5.68 6.43
C ILE A 134 -3.49 4.39 6.24
N SER A 135 -3.52 3.50 7.23
CA SER A 135 -4.29 2.25 7.20
C SER A 135 -5.79 2.50 7.02
N ALA A 136 -6.36 3.44 7.76
CA ALA A 136 -7.76 3.84 7.61
C ALA A 136 -8.04 4.35 6.19
N LYS A 137 -7.15 5.19 5.65
CA LYS A 137 -7.30 5.69 4.28
C LYS A 137 -7.15 4.60 3.22
N ILE A 138 -6.28 3.62 3.46
CA ILE A 138 -6.21 2.44 2.59
C ILE A 138 -7.54 1.69 2.62
N GLY A 139 -8.16 1.53 3.80
CA GLY A 139 -9.51 0.99 3.96
C GLY A 139 -10.53 1.70 3.07
N ASP A 140 -10.53 3.03 3.06
CA ASP A 140 -11.41 3.81 2.16
C ASP A 140 -11.12 3.56 0.68
N ILE A 141 -9.85 3.44 0.30
CA ILE A 141 -9.44 3.24 -1.10
C ILE A 141 -9.85 1.87 -1.62
N VAL A 142 -9.70 0.81 -0.81
CA VAL A 142 -10.00 -0.56 -1.23
C VAL A 142 -11.45 -0.95 -0.98
N ARG A 143 -12.24 -0.10 -0.31
CA ARG A 143 -13.66 -0.37 -0.04
C ARG A 143 -14.43 -0.44 -1.37
N PRO A 144 -15.04 -1.58 -1.71
CA PRO A 144 -15.86 -1.68 -2.90
C PRO A 144 -17.11 -0.79 -2.81
N GLU A 145 -17.53 -0.24 -3.94
CA GLU A 145 -18.78 0.51 -4.02
C GLU A 145 -19.97 -0.37 -3.60
N GLY A 146 -20.86 0.19 -2.77
CA GLY A 146 -22.05 -0.51 -2.28
C GLY A 146 -21.80 -1.57 -1.18
N MET A 147 -20.56 -1.74 -0.71
CA MET A 147 -20.24 -2.64 0.40
C MET A 147 -21.04 -2.30 1.66
N LYS A 148 -21.69 -3.30 2.26
CA LYS A 148 -22.56 -3.12 3.43
C LYS A 148 -21.82 -3.31 4.75
N ALA A 149 -20.94 -4.30 4.84
CA ALA A 149 -20.18 -4.55 6.05
C ALA A 149 -19.24 -3.39 6.39
N GLU A 150 -19.00 -3.18 7.68
CA GLU A 150 -17.89 -2.32 8.14
C GLU A 150 -16.56 -2.91 7.63
N LEU A 151 -15.61 -2.05 7.24
CA LEU A 151 -14.29 -2.47 6.79
C LEU A 151 -13.21 -1.83 7.66
N GLU A 152 -12.28 -2.64 8.14
CA GLU A 152 -11.06 -2.19 8.80
C GLU A 152 -9.87 -2.88 8.16
N VAL A 153 -8.79 -2.13 7.91
CA VAL A 153 -7.53 -2.68 7.39
C VAL A 153 -6.45 -2.43 8.43
N VAL A 154 -5.86 -3.51 8.92
CA VAL A 154 -4.80 -3.51 9.94
C VAL A 154 -3.53 -4.03 9.31
N TYR A 155 -2.40 -3.40 9.63
CA TYR A 155 -1.08 -3.84 9.18
C TYR A 155 -0.24 -4.20 10.40
N GLN A 156 0.60 -5.23 10.26
CA GLN A 156 1.69 -5.44 11.20
C GLN A 156 2.60 -4.20 11.25
N THR A 157 3.06 -3.81 12.43
CA THR A 157 3.99 -2.68 12.55
C THR A 157 5.43 -3.11 12.24
N VAL A 158 6.29 -2.16 11.87
CA VAL A 158 7.72 -2.43 11.63
C VAL A 158 8.40 -2.91 12.92
N GLU A 159 8.02 -2.36 14.07
CA GLU A 159 8.54 -2.76 15.37
C GLU A 159 8.17 -4.22 15.69
N ASN A 160 6.93 -4.61 15.41
CA ASN A 160 6.49 -6.00 15.61
C ASN A 160 7.12 -6.96 14.60
N LEU A 161 7.35 -6.52 13.36
CA LEU A 161 8.14 -7.28 12.40
C LEU A 161 9.54 -7.58 12.95
N HIS A 162 10.26 -6.57 13.46
CA HIS A 162 11.59 -6.76 14.03
C HIS A 162 11.59 -7.66 15.28
N LYS A 163 10.52 -7.65 16.08
CA LYS A 163 10.37 -8.60 17.19
C LYS A 163 10.15 -10.03 16.70
N ALA A 164 9.40 -10.21 15.62
CA ALA A 164 9.08 -11.52 15.06
C ALA A 164 10.27 -12.17 14.34
N ILE A 165 11.10 -11.38 13.66
CA ILE A 165 12.26 -11.84 12.88
C ILE A 165 13.55 -11.06 13.23
N PRO A 166 14.06 -11.16 14.47
CA PRO A 166 15.12 -10.28 14.99
C PRO A 166 16.47 -10.39 14.26
N ASN A 167 16.71 -11.48 13.53
CA ASN A 167 17.95 -11.72 12.79
C ASN A 167 17.86 -11.27 11.32
N HIS A 168 16.76 -10.63 10.91
CA HIS A 168 16.53 -10.18 9.54
C HIS A 168 16.26 -8.67 9.54
N SER A 169 17.21 -7.89 9.01
CA SER A 169 17.17 -6.43 9.04
C SER A 169 16.56 -5.78 7.79
N GLY A 170 15.89 -6.57 6.93
CA GLY A 170 15.37 -6.08 5.66
C GLY A 170 14.03 -5.38 5.82
N ASP A 171 14.03 -4.05 5.95
CA ASP A 171 12.82 -3.25 6.18
C ASP A 171 12.66 -2.04 5.23
N TRP A 172 13.57 -1.88 4.27
CA TRP A 172 13.75 -0.63 3.52
C TRP A 172 12.54 -0.20 2.70
N TYR A 173 11.73 -1.13 2.19
CA TYR A 173 10.50 -0.80 1.47
C TYR A 173 9.32 -0.45 2.39
N PHE A 174 9.46 -0.67 3.70
CA PHE A 174 8.53 -0.18 4.73
C PHE A 174 9.01 1.15 5.33
N THR A 175 10.32 1.27 5.61
CA THR A 175 10.89 2.41 6.36
C THR A 175 11.45 3.51 5.46
N GLY A 176 11.79 3.18 4.22
CA GLY A 176 12.51 4.06 3.30
C GLY A 176 14.00 4.20 3.63
N ASN A 177 14.51 3.44 4.61
CA ASN A 177 15.92 3.44 5.02
C ASN A 177 16.68 2.37 4.24
N PHE A 178 17.14 2.73 3.05
CA PHE A 178 17.86 1.78 2.20
C PHE A 178 19.31 1.61 2.64
N PRO A 179 19.85 0.37 2.70
CA PRO A 179 21.22 0.11 3.14
C PRO A 179 22.28 0.48 2.09
N THR A 180 21.90 0.76 0.85
CA THR A 180 22.85 1.13 -0.23
C THR A 180 22.41 2.38 -0.99
N PRO A 181 23.34 3.08 -1.68
CA PRO A 181 23.00 4.22 -2.52
C PRO A 181 21.96 3.92 -3.62
N GLY A 182 21.83 2.65 -4.03
CA GLY A 182 20.81 2.18 -4.96
C GLY A 182 19.37 2.40 -4.48
N GLY A 183 19.17 2.59 -3.18
CA GLY A 183 17.89 2.95 -2.57
C GLY A 183 17.27 4.26 -3.04
N MET A 184 18.08 5.14 -3.64
CA MET A 184 17.58 6.38 -4.22
C MET A 184 16.67 6.20 -5.44
N LYS A 185 16.50 4.96 -5.91
CA LYS A 185 15.42 4.62 -6.82
C LYS A 185 14.04 5.01 -6.25
N ALA A 186 13.87 5.13 -4.94
CA ALA A 186 12.65 5.69 -4.33
C ALA A 186 12.40 7.14 -4.78
N ASN A 187 13.42 8.02 -4.67
CA ASN A 187 13.33 9.40 -5.18
C ASN A 187 13.07 9.43 -6.68
N LYS A 188 13.78 8.61 -7.48
CA LYS A 188 13.56 8.52 -8.93
C LYS A 188 12.14 8.07 -9.28
N SER A 189 11.59 7.08 -8.56
CA SER A 189 10.22 6.61 -8.75
C SER A 189 9.19 7.70 -8.42
N TYR A 190 9.46 8.48 -7.39
CA TYR A 190 8.63 9.64 -7.05
C TYR A 190 8.69 10.75 -8.12
N LEU A 191 9.89 11.09 -8.62
CA LEU A 191 10.04 12.03 -9.74
C LEU A 191 9.27 11.55 -10.98
N ASN A 192 9.38 10.26 -11.32
CA ASN A 192 8.62 9.68 -12.44
C ASN A 192 7.11 9.82 -12.23
N TYR A 193 6.63 9.56 -11.01
CA TYR A 193 5.21 9.72 -10.67
C TYR A 193 4.74 11.17 -10.86
N MET A 194 5.49 12.14 -10.33
CA MET A 194 5.16 13.57 -10.44
C MET A 194 5.22 14.08 -11.88
N ASP A 195 6.17 13.57 -12.68
CA ASP A 195 6.30 13.89 -14.11
C ASP A 195 5.24 13.18 -14.98
N GLY A 196 4.36 12.35 -14.41
CA GLY A 196 3.37 11.57 -15.16
C GLY A 196 3.97 10.45 -16.02
N LYS A 197 5.23 10.06 -15.77
CA LYS A 197 5.92 9.02 -16.52
C LYS A 197 5.56 7.64 -15.99
N LEU A 198 5.04 6.78 -16.87
CA LEU A 198 4.71 5.38 -16.54
C LEU A 198 5.93 4.43 -16.54
N VAL A 199 7.15 4.98 -16.57
CA VAL A 199 8.40 4.21 -16.67
C VAL A 199 8.87 3.70 -15.32
N ARG A 200 9.51 2.53 -15.32
CA ARG A 200 10.09 1.92 -14.12
C ARG A 200 11.29 2.74 -13.64
N ALA A 201 11.56 2.69 -12.33
CA ALA A 201 12.64 3.47 -11.70
C ALA A 201 14.05 2.88 -11.92
N TYR A 202 14.19 1.71 -12.56
CA TYR A 202 15.48 1.16 -12.98
C TYR A 202 15.74 1.45 -14.46
#